data_AF-A0A5B6X094-F1
#
_entry.id   AF-A0A5B6X094-F1
#
_cell.length_a   1.000
_cell.length_b   1.000
_cell.length_c   1.000
_cell.angle_alpha   90.00
_cell.angle_beta   90.00
_cell.angle_gamma   90.00
#
_symmetry.space_group_name_H-M   'P 1'
#
loop_
_entity.id
_entity.type
_entity.pdbx_description
1 polymer ?
#
loop_
_entity_poly.entity_id
_entity_poly.type
_entity_poly.pdbx_seq_one_letter_code
_entity_poly.pdbx_strand_id
1 'polypeptide(L)'
;MVSKKLKSKSICIDTTIKQVEGVLSYFEKYRNEALLLNNQENEEIQSADELFRVDYFLVIVDMTITSLKSIFEQLKTFESIFGFLFDSNKLKSLDEKD
;
A
#
# COMPACT_ATOMS: atom_id res chain seq x y z
N MET A 1 -23.13 -22.50 13.08
CA MET A 1 -24.10 -21.52 12.54
C MET A 1 -23.40 -20.16 12.47
N VAL A 2 -22.98 -19.69 11.29
CA VAL A 2 -22.30 -18.38 11.15
C VAL A 2 -23.35 -17.29 11.05
N SER A 3 -23.23 -16.25 11.87
CA SER A 3 -24.21 -15.16 12.00
C SER A 3 -24.51 -14.49 10.64
N LYS A 4 -25.79 -14.34 10.30
CA LYS A 4 -26.25 -13.62 9.09
C LYS A 4 -25.81 -12.14 9.07
N LYS A 5 -25.43 -11.56 10.22
CA LYS A 5 -24.89 -10.19 10.32
C LYS A 5 -23.44 -10.06 9.81
N LEU A 6 -22.71 -11.16 9.64
CA LEU A 6 -21.36 -11.15 9.07
C LEU A 6 -21.34 -11.05 7.53
N LYS A 7 -22.52 -11.05 6.89
CA LYS A 7 -22.70 -10.93 5.43
C LYS A 7 -22.79 -9.49 4.92
N SER A 8 -22.57 -8.46 5.74
CA SER A 8 -22.19 -7.16 5.17
C SER A 8 -20.97 -7.38 4.27
N LYS A 9 -20.76 -6.57 3.23
CA LYS A 9 -19.58 -6.67 2.35
C LYS A 9 -18.32 -6.41 3.17
N SER A 10 -17.89 -7.41 3.96
CA SER A 10 -16.61 -7.43 4.64
C SER A 10 -15.63 -7.37 3.51
N ILE A 11 -15.03 -6.20 3.33
CA ILE A 11 -13.90 -6.05 2.43
C ILE A 11 -12.92 -7.15 2.83
N CYS A 12 -12.71 -8.11 1.94
CA CYS A 12 -11.81 -9.22 2.20
C CYS A 12 -10.42 -8.61 2.42
N ILE A 13 -9.72 -9.05 3.47
CA ILE A 13 -8.41 -8.50 3.78
C ILE A 13 -7.44 -8.63 2.60
N ASP A 14 -7.53 -9.72 1.85
CA ASP A 14 -6.76 -9.93 0.61
C ASP A 14 -7.07 -8.85 -0.44
N THR A 15 -8.33 -8.41 -0.52
CA THR A 15 -8.73 -7.31 -1.43
C THR A 15 -8.13 -5.99 -0.96
N THR A 16 -8.12 -5.73 0.35
CA THR A 16 -7.50 -4.51 0.92
C THR A 16 -6.00 -4.48 0.67
N ILE A 17 -5.31 -5.59 0.93
CA ILE A 17 -3.86 -5.73 0.72
C ILE A 17 -3.52 -5.41 -0.74
N LYS A 18 -4.24 -6.00 -1.71
CA LYS A 18 -4.05 -5.73 -3.14
C LYS A 18 -4.30 -4.27 -3.51
N GLN A 19 -5.31 -3.64 -2.90
CA GLN A 19 -5.58 -2.22 -3.14
C GLN A 19 -4.45 -1.34 -2.60
N VAL A 20 -3.98 -1.59 -1.38
CA VAL A 20 -2.87 -0.84 -0.76
C VAL A 20 -1.58 -1.05 -1.57
N GLU A 21 -1.31 -2.27 -2.03
CA GLU A 21 -0.18 -2.59 -2.91
C GLU A 21 -0.23 -1.78 -4.22
N GLY A 22 -1.41 -1.71 -4.86
CA GLY A 22 -1.59 -0.93 -6.08
C GLY A 22 -1.36 0.57 -5.87
N VAL A 23 -1.86 1.14 -4.77
CA VAL A 23 -1.65 2.55 -4.43
C VAL A 23 -0.18 2.81 -4.11
N LEU A 24 0.47 1.92 -3.33
CA LEU A 24 1.90 2.03 -3.03
C LEU A 24 2.74 2.01 -4.30
N SER A 25 2.48 1.07 -5.20
CA SER A 25 3.17 0.95 -6.49
C SER A 25 3.01 2.21 -7.35
N TYR A 26 1.82 2.81 -7.37
CA TYR A 26 1.59 4.07 -8.08
C TYR A 26 2.50 5.19 -7.56
N PHE A 27 2.55 5.42 -6.25
CA PHE A 27 3.38 6.47 -5.68
C PHE A 27 4.89 6.21 -5.85
N GLU A 28 5.34 4.97 -5.71
CA GLU A 28 6.73 4.60 -5.96
C GLU A 28 7.12 4.84 -7.42
N LYS A 29 6.25 4.46 -8.36
CA LYS A 29 6.45 4.72 -9.78
C LYS A 29 6.52 6.22 -10.06
N TYR A 30 5.55 6.99 -9.57
CA TYR A 30 5.49 8.44 -9.74
C TYR A 30 6.78 9.12 -9.24
N ARG A 31 7.22 8.76 -8.02
CA ARG A 31 8.46 9.29 -7.44
C ARG A 31 9.68 9.01 -8.32
N ASN A 32 9.82 7.77 -8.79
CA ASN A 32 10.96 7.38 -9.61
C ASN A 32 10.96 8.07 -10.98
N GLU A 33 9.79 8.21 -11.61
CA GLU A 33 9.66 8.95 -12.86
C GLU A 33 10.01 10.43 -12.69
N ALA A 34 9.54 11.08 -11.61
CA ALA A 34 9.87 12.47 -11.31
C ALA A 34 11.40 12.68 -11.12
N LEU A 35 12.09 11.76 -10.45
CA LEU A 35 13.55 11.82 -10.30
C LEU A 35 14.28 11.61 -11.64
N LEU A 36 13.76 10.77 -12.53
CA LEU A 36 14.34 10.56 -13.86
C LEU A 36 14.21 11.83 -14.72
N LEU A 37 13.04 12.45 -14.73
CA LEU A 37 12.79 13.73 -15.42
C LEU A 37 13.76 14.82 -14.94
N ASN A 38 13.90 14.98 -13.62
CA ASN A 38 14.83 15.96 -13.03
C ASN A 38 16.29 15.72 -13.44
N ASN A 39 16.69 14.47 -13.67
CA ASN A 39 18.06 14.12 -14.08
C ASN A 39 18.30 14.25 -15.59
N GLN A 40 17.25 14.41 -16.40
CA GLN A 40 17.33 14.46 -17.87
C GLN A 40 17.09 15.86 -18.45
N GLU A 41 16.63 16.83 -17.65
CA GLU A 41 16.49 18.22 -18.09
C GLU A 41 17.86 18.89 -18.26
N ASN A 42 18.15 19.29 -19.51
CA ASN A 42 19.26 20.19 -19.83
C ASN A 42 18.92 21.59 -19.32
N GLU A 43 19.50 22.00 -18.18
CA GLU A 43 19.61 23.36 -17.64
C GLU A 43 18.58 24.42 -18.15
N GLU A 44 17.29 24.11 -18.18
CA GLU A 44 16.28 25.17 -18.13
C GLU A 44 16.32 25.68 -16.69
N ILE A 45 16.63 26.96 -16.53
CA ILE A 45 16.68 27.61 -15.22
C ILE A 45 15.24 27.59 -14.68
N GLN A 46 14.88 26.53 -13.97
CA GLN A 46 13.66 26.50 -13.16
C GLN A 46 13.79 27.60 -12.11
N SER A 47 12.73 28.37 -11.92
CA SER A 47 12.73 29.39 -10.86
C SER A 47 12.88 28.74 -9.48
N ALA A 48 13.39 29.48 -8.51
CA ALA A 48 13.52 28.98 -7.14
C ALA A 48 12.18 28.51 -6.55
N ASP A 49 11.07 29.17 -6.92
CA ASP A 49 9.71 28.81 -6.47
C ASP A 49 9.24 27.49 -7.09
N GLU A 50 9.57 27.24 -8.36
CA GLU A 50 9.26 25.98 -9.06
C GLU A 50 10.04 24.81 -8.44
N LEU A 51 11.34 24.99 -8.21
CA LEU A 51 12.20 24.00 -7.56
C LEU A 51 11.68 23.66 -6.16
N PHE A 52 11.39 24.69 -5.34
CA PHE A 52 10.83 24.50 -4.01
C PHE A 52 9.50 23.74 -4.05
N ARG A 53 8.60 24.06 -4.98
CA ARG A 53 7.31 23.38 -5.12
C ARG A 53 7.49 21.90 -5.45
N VAL A 54 8.39 21.58 -6.39
CA VAL A 54 8.68 20.20 -6.80
C VAL A 54 9.31 19.43 -5.64
N ASP A 55 10.35 19.97 -5.01
CA ASP A 55 11.04 19.34 -3.89
C ASP A 55 10.10 19.09 -2.71
N TYR A 56 9.30 20.11 -2.34
CA TYR A 56 8.32 19.97 -1.27
C TYR A 56 7.31 18.87 -1.57
N PHE A 57 6.81 18.80 -2.81
CA PHE A 57 5.87 17.75 -3.20
C PHE A 57 6.49 16.35 -3.13
N LEU A 58 7.74 16.18 -3.56
CA LEU A 58 8.47 14.92 -3.44
C LEU A 58 8.63 14.47 -1.98
N VAL A 59 8.86 15.40 -1.05
CA VAL A 59 8.87 15.08 0.39
C VAL A 59 7.53 14.52 0.86
N ILE A 60 6.41 15.08 0.40
CA ILE A 60 5.06 14.58 0.75
C ILE A 60 4.82 13.18 0.14
N VAL A 61 5.29 12.94 -1.08
CA VAL A 61 5.22 11.62 -1.72
C VAL A 61 6.02 10.59 -0.92
N ASP A 62 7.23 10.92 -0.46
CA ASP A 62 8.07 10.03 0.35
C ASP A 62 7.42 9.67 1.69
N MET A 63 6.80 10.67 2.32
CA MET A 63 6.05 10.47 3.55
C MET A 63 4.83 9.56 3.33
N THR A 64 4.14 9.73 2.20
CA THR A 64 2.99 8.90 1.80
C THR A 64 3.42 7.45 1.54
N ILE A 65 4.50 7.22 0.78
CA ILE A 65 5.07 5.89 0.53
C ILE A 65 5.44 5.20 1.85
N THR A 66 6.09 5.93 2.77
CA THR A 66 6.49 5.41 4.08
C THR A 66 5.27 4.98 4.90
N SER A 67 4.23 5.82 4.94
CA SER A 67 2.99 5.50 5.63
C SER A 67 2.28 4.29 5.01
N LEU A 68 2.21 4.22 3.67
CA LEU A 68 1.59 3.10 2.96
C LEU A 68 2.34 1.79 3.17
N LYS A 69 3.68 1.80 3.19
CA LYS A 69 4.49 0.63 3.55
C LYS A 69 4.18 0.12 4.94
N SER A 70 4.09 1.03 5.91
CA SER A 70 3.72 0.65 7.28
C SER A 70 2.34 -0.01 7.34
N ILE A 71 1.35 0.55 6.63
CA ILE A 71 0.00 -0.02 6.56
C ILE A 71 0.02 -1.40 5.88
N PHE A 72 0.76 -1.53 4.78
CA PHE A 72 0.87 -2.79 4.05
C PHE A 72 1.44 -3.91 4.94
N GLU A 73 2.54 -3.64 5.65
CA GLU A 73 3.15 -4.61 6.57
C GLU A 73 2.24 -4.98 7.74
N GLN A 74 1.50 -4.01 8.29
CA GLN A 74 0.51 -4.27 9.34
C GLN A 74 -0.63 -5.17 8.83
N LEU A 75 -1.12 -4.94 7.61
CA LEU A 75 -2.16 -5.78 7.00
C LEU A 75 -1.65 -7.19 6.71
N LYS A 76 -0.41 -7.34 6.21
CA LYS A 76 0.22 -8.66 6.01
C LYS A 76 0.39 -9.40 7.33
N THR A 77 0.82 -8.71 8.38
CA THR A 77 0.96 -9.29 9.73
C THR A 77 -0.39 -9.75 10.27
N PHE A 78 -1.43 -8.92 10.14
CA PHE A 78 -2.78 -9.29 10.55
C PHE A 78 -3.29 -10.49 9.73
N GLU A 79 -3.11 -10.51 8.41
CA GLU A 79 -3.51 -11.62 7.54
C GLU A 79 -2.80 -12.93 7.93
N SER A 80 -1.53 -12.87 8.31
CA SER A 80 -0.80 -14.05 8.77
C SER A 80 -1.30 -14.59 10.11
N ILE A 81 -1.74 -13.73 11.04
CA ILE A 81 -2.20 -14.14 12.37
C ILE A 81 -3.68 -14.56 12.32
N PHE A 82 -4.54 -13.76 11.69
CA PHE A 82 -5.99 -13.87 11.75
C PHE A 82 -6.64 -14.25 10.42
N GLY A 83 -5.88 -14.44 9.34
CA GLY A 83 -6.41 -14.78 8.02
C GLY A 83 -7.28 -16.04 8.02
N PHE A 84 -7.02 -16.98 8.93
CA PHE A 84 -7.83 -18.18 9.12
C PHE A 84 -9.29 -17.89 9.51
N LEU A 85 -9.59 -16.75 10.15
CA LEU A 85 -10.95 -16.35 10.50
C LEU A 85 -11.80 -16.02 9.27
N PHE A 86 -11.14 -15.68 8.16
CA PHE A 86 -11.79 -15.23 6.93
C PHE A 86 -11.74 -16.27 5.80
N ASP A 87 -11.08 -17.41 6.03
CA ASP A 87 -10.93 -18.48 5.05
C ASP A 87 -11.19 -19.83 5.73
N SER A 88 -12.31 -20.47 5.36
CA SER A 88 -12.70 -21.77 5.92
C SER A 88 -11.75 -22.90 5.58
N ASN A 89 -11.00 -22.81 4.47
CA ASN A 89 -10.01 -23.80 4.11
C ASN A 89 -8.77 -23.65 4.99
N LYS A 90 -8.29 -22.41 5.19
CA LYS A 90 -7.23 -22.11 6.18
C LYS A 90 -7.65 -22.55 7.59
N LEU A 91 -8.90 -22.31 7.98
CA LEU A 91 -9.43 -22.75 9.28
C LEU A 91 -9.39 -24.27 9.45
N LYS A 92 -9.84 -25.04 8.45
CA LYS A 92 -9.84 -26.51 8.50
C LYS A 92 -8.43 -27.10 8.57
N SER A 93 -7.46 -26.48 7.90
CA SER A 93 -6.06 -26.94 7.94
C SER A 93 -5.37 -26.80 9.31
N LEU A 94 -6.00 -26.11 10.27
CA LEU A 94 -5.50 -26.03 11.65
C LEU A 94 -5.85 -27.27 12.48
N ASP A 95 -6.89 -28.00 12.10
CA ASP A 95 -7.38 -29.21 12.79
C ASP A 95 -6.56 -30.46 12.38
N GLU A 96 -5.87 -30.41 11.24
CA GLU A 96 -5.04 -31.51 10.69
C GLU A 96 -3.65 -31.62 11.35
N LYS A 97 -3.43 -30.96 12.51
CA LYS A 97 -2.15 -30.98 13.24
C LYS A 97 -2.11 -31.93 14.45
N ASP A 98 -3.08 -32.83 14.59
CA ASP A 98 -3.08 -33.91 15.59
C ASP A 98 -2.73 -35.29 14.99
#